data_AF-A0A1I7GPC2-F1
#
_entry.id   AF-A0A1I7GPC2-F1
#
_cell.length_a   1.000
_cell.length_b   1.000
_cell.length_c   1.000
_cell.angle_alpha   90.00
_cell.angle_beta   90.00
_cell.angle_gamma   90.00
#
_symmetry.space_group_name_H-M   'P 1'
#
loop_
_entity.id
_entity.type
_entity.pdbx_description
1 polymer ?
#
loop_
_entity_poly.entity_id
_entity_poly.type
_entity_poly.pdbx_seq_one_letter_code
_entity_poly.pdbx_strand_id
1 'polypeptide(L)'
;MKKRLILILMVIILLILDNTFSPFLAIRGTWPNFLFVFSIAYSIINGKKEGILIGVISGLLQDIFFLNGFGVNALVNTLCCYIAGSIGEGIWREKRLIPIITIFIGTILKVLGIYLILHFIGLNVDLLRGVKTALYNSVIMLFSYNIILKFFEREDMRKAWRF
;
A
#
# COMPACT_ATOMS: atom_id res chain seq x y z
N MET A 1 -22.41 -3.07 4.29
CA MET A 1 -21.92 -4.47 4.19
C MET A 1 -21.22 -4.75 2.85
N LYS A 2 -21.82 -4.45 1.69
CA LYS A 2 -21.21 -4.72 0.36
C LYS A 2 -19.81 -4.09 0.14
N LYS A 3 -19.59 -2.81 0.48
CA LYS A 3 -18.28 -2.11 0.36
C LYS A 3 -17.13 -2.81 1.11
N ARG A 4 -17.37 -3.23 2.36
CA ARG A 4 -16.34 -3.91 3.17
C ARG A 4 -15.99 -5.30 2.60
N LEU A 5 -16.97 -6.04 2.10
CA LEU A 5 -16.74 -7.33 1.47
C LEU A 5 -15.86 -7.19 0.22
N ILE A 6 -16.16 -6.21 -0.64
CA ILE A 6 -15.39 -5.92 -1.84
C ILE A 6 -13.95 -5.53 -1.50
N LEU A 7 -13.76 -4.69 -0.48
CA LEU A 7 -12.44 -4.30 -0.03
C LEU A 7 -11.62 -5.49 0.49
N ILE A 8 -12.23 -6.38 1.28
CA ILE A 8 -11.58 -7.60 1.75
C ILE A 8 -11.18 -8.49 0.57
N LEU A 9 -12.07 -8.69 -0.40
CA LEU A 9 -11.78 -9.45 -1.61
C LEU A 9 -10.62 -8.83 -2.41
N MET A 10 -10.60 -7.51 -2.59
CA MET A 10 -9.51 -6.81 -3.27
C MET A 10 -8.17 -7.01 -2.55
N VAL A 11 -8.14 -6.87 -1.23
CA VAL A 11 -6.94 -7.08 -0.42
C VAL A 11 -6.41 -8.51 -0.56
N ILE A 12 -7.29 -9.51 -0.50
CA ILE A 12 -6.90 -10.92 -0.66
C ILE A 12 -6.36 -11.19 -2.07
N ILE A 13 -7.04 -10.69 -3.11
CA ILE A 13 -6.59 -10.85 -4.50
C ILE A 13 -5.22 -10.20 -4.70
N LEU A 14 -5.01 -8.99 -4.18
CA LEU A 14 -3.73 -8.28 -4.28
C LEU A 14 -2.62 -8.99 -3.51
N LEU A 15 -2.92 -9.57 -2.34
CA LEU A 15 -1.98 -10.40 -1.58
C LEU A 15 -1.57 -11.65 -2.36
N ILE A 16 -2.52 -12.31 -3.02
CA ILE A 16 -2.25 -13.47 -3.87
C ILE A 16 -1.38 -13.03 -5.05
N LEU A 17 -1.70 -11.90 -5.71
CA LEU A 17 -0.90 -11.36 -6.80
C LEU A 17 0.53 -11.00 -6.37
N ASP A 18 0.70 -10.46 -5.16
CA ASP A 18 2.03 -10.16 -4.61
C ASP A 18 2.89 -11.41 -4.44
N ASN A 19 2.29 -12.55 -4.07
CA ASN A 19 3.02 -13.80 -3.85
C ASN A 19 3.16 -14.66 -5.11
N THR A 20 2.18 -14.62 -6.01
CA THR A 20 2.17 -15.48 -7.22
C THR A 20 2.67 -14.74 -8.45
N PHE A 21 2.17 -13.53 -8.74
CA PHE A 21 2.45 -12.83 -9.99
C PHE A 21 3.66 -11.90 -9.91
N SER A 22 3.80 -11.18 -8.80
CA SER A 22 4.88 -10.20 -8.62
C SER A 22 6.29 -10.77 -8.83
N PRO A 23 6.62 -11.99 -8.36
CA PRO A 23 7.92 -12.61 -8.63
C PRO A 23 8.24 -12.81 -10.12
N PHE A 24 7.23 -12.99 -10.98
CA PHE A 24 7.45 -13.09 -12.44
C PHE A 24 7.83 -11.75 -13.08
N LEU A 25 7.52 -10.64 -12.42
CA LEU A 25 7.92 -9.29 -12.82
C LEU A 25 9.28 -8.88 -12.21
N ALA A 26 10.02 -9.83 -11.61
CA ALA A 26 11.26 -9.52 -10.93
C ALA A 26 12.34 -9.09 -11.94
N ILE A 27 12.79 -7.84 -11.81
CA ILE A 27 13.95 -7.32 -12.54
C ILE A 27 15.09 -7.22 -11.54
N ARG A 28 16.17 -7.98 -11.74
CA ARG A 28 17.36 -8.00 -10.86
C ARG A 28 17.01 -8.21 -9.37
N GLY A 29 16.07 -9.13 -9.09
CA GLY A 29 15.67 -9.48 -7.72
C GLY A 29 14.80 -8.44 -7.01
N THR A 30 14.21 -7.49 -7.76
CA THR A 30 13.21 -6.53 -7.25
C THR A 30 11.89 -6.67 -8.00
N TRP A 31 10.78 -6.67 -7.27
CA TRP A 31 9.43 -6.85 -7.79
C TRP A 31 8.44 -5.89 -7.09
N PRO A 32 7.28 -5.61 -7.69
CA PRO A 32 6.35 -4.64 -7.15
C PRO A 32 5.57 -5.15 -5.93
N ASN A 33 4.99 -4.23 -5.17
CA ASN A 33 4.09 -4.57 -4.06
C ASN A 33 2.70 -3.95 -4.33
N PHE A 34 1.85 -4.70 -5.02
CA PHE A 34 0.52 -4.28 -5.44
C PHE A 34 -0.38 -3.99 -4.24
N LEU A 35 -0.31 -4.80 -3.17
CA LEU A 35 -1.13 -4.59 -2.00
C LEU A 35 -0.77 -3.30 -1.26
N PHE A 36 0.51 -2.96 -1.18
CA PHE A 36 0.97 -1.73 -0.56
C PHE A 36 0.61 -0.50 -1.40
N VAL A 37 0.76 -0.58 -2.73
CA VAL A 37 0.31 0.47 -3.66
C VAL A 37 -1.18 0.76 -3.47
N PHE A 38 -2.01 -0.29 -3.45
CA PHE A 38 -3.44 -0.15 -3.20
C PHE A 38 -3.74 0.44 -1.82
N SER A 39 -3.05 -0.01 -0.78
CA SER A 39 -3.28 0.46 0.60
C SER A 39 -2.98 1.96 0.75
N ILE A 40 -1.90 2.45 0.13
CA ILE A 40 -1.58 3.88 0.09
C ILE A 40 -2.65 4.66 -0.69
N ALA A 41 -3.06 4.16 -1.87
CA ALA A 41 -4.12 4.81 -2.66
C ALA A 41 -5.42 4.90 -1.87
N TYR A 42 -5.86 3.78 -1.27
CA TYR A 42 -7.07 3.70 -0.45
C TYR A 42 -7.01 4.67 0.73
N SER A 43 -5.85 4.77 1.39
CA SER A 43 -5.63 5.69 2.50
C SER A 43 -5.77 7.15 2.07
N ILE A 44 -5.14 7.54 0.97
CA ILE A 44 -5.26 8.90 0.41
C ILE A 44 -6.72 9.22 0.12
N ILE A 45 -7.47 8.29 -0.47
CA ILE A 45 -8.87 8.50 -0.88
C ILE A 45 -9.83 8.55 0.32
N ASN A 46 -9.68 7.67 1.30
CA ASN A 46 -10.67 7.48 2.38
C ASN A 46 -10.25 8.14 3.71
N GLY A 47 -9.03 8.67 3.81
CA GLY A 47 -8.53 9.43 4.96
C GLY A 47 -7.80 8.58 6.01
N LYS A 48 -7.42 9.22 7.11
CA LYS A 48 -6.51 8.66 8.13
C LYS A 48 -7.07 7.42 8.82
N LYS A 49 -8.34 7.46 9.24
CA LYS A 49 -8.97 6.36 9.99
C LYS A 49 -9.02 5.07 9.16
N GLU A 50 -9.49 5.20 7.92
CA GLU A 50 -9.54 4.09 6.96
C GLU A 50 -8.12 3.66 6.52
N GLY A 51 -7.18 4.60 6.46
CA GLY A 51 -5.76 4.34 6.22
C GLY A 51 -5.10 3.49 7.30
N ILE A 52 -5.33 3.79 8.59
CA ILE A 52 -4.84 2.96 9.70
C ILE A 52 -5.39 1.54 9.56
N LEU A 53 -6.70 1.41 9.34
CA LEU A 53 -7.35 0.09 9.23
C LEU A 53 -6.77 -0.74 8.09
N ILE A 54 -6.65 -0.18 6.88
CA ILE A 54 -6.09 -0.92 5.74
C ILE A 54 -4.60 -1.22 5.95
N GLY A 55 -3.85 -0.32 6.59
CA GLY A 55 -2.43 -0.51 6.87
C GLY A 55 -2.18 -1.67 7.82
N VAL A 56 -2.97 -1.77 8.90
CA VAL A 56 -2.91 -2.90 9.85
C VAL A 56 -3.28 -4.20 9.15
N ILE A 57 -4.42 -4.24 8.47
CA ILE A 57 -4.91 -5.49 7.83
C ILE A 57 -3.94 -5.95 6.75
N SER A 58 -3.53 -5.06 5.84
CA SER A 58 -2.62 -5.41 4.74
C SER A 58 -1.23 -5.83 5.26
N GLY A 59 -0.72 -5.17 6.30
CA GLY A 59 0.57 -5.50 6.87
C GLY A 59 0.55 -6.83 7.64
N LEU A 60 -0.49 -7.09 8.43
CA LEU A 60 -0.66 -8.40 9.08
C LEU A 60 -0.76 -9.54 8.07
N LEU A 61 -1.48 -9.32 6.96
CA LEU A 61 -1.56 -10.31 5.88
C LEU A 61 -0.21 -10.56 5.20
N GLN A 62 0.61 -9.51 5.04
CA GLN A 62 1.98 -9.65 4.53
C GLN A 62 2.87 -10.39 5.54
N ASP A 63 2.66 -10.17 6.83
CA ASP A 63 3.44 -10.82 7.89
C ASP A 63 3.23 -12.34 7.96
N ILE A 64 2.08 -12.87 7.50
CA ILE A 64 1.84 -14.33 7.40
C ILE A 64 2.91 -15.02 6.54
N PHE A 65 3.41 -14.35 5.50
CA PHE A 65 4.44 -14.86 4.61
C PHE A 65 5.86 -14.45 5.05
N PHE A 66 5.99 -13.69 6.14
CA PHE A 66 7.24 -13.12 6.60
C PHE A 66 7.74 -13.80 7.88
N LEU A 67 8.45 -14.93 7.69
CA LEU A 67 8.84 -15.86 8.76
C LEU A 67 9.69 -15.24 9.89
N ASN A 68 10.57 -14.28 9.59
CA ASN A 68 11.56 -13.77 10.55
C ASN A 68 11.26 -12.37 11.11
N GLY A 69 10.02 -11.89 10.96
CA GLY A 69 9.67 -10.54 11.41
C GLY A 69 8.17 -10.27 11.45
N PHE A 70 7.40 -11.22 11.96
CA PHE A 70 5.96 -11.05 12.11
C PHE A 70 5.63 -9.75 12.90
N GLY A 71 4.67 -8.97 12.40
CA GLY A 71 4.27 -7.67 12.95
C GLY A 71 5.03 -6.48 12.39
N VAL A 72 6.17 -6.69 11.71
CA VAL A 72 6.98 -5.60 11.14
C VAL A 72 6.25 -4.93 9.98
N ASN A 73 5.66 -5.71 9.05
CA ASN A 73 4.90 -5.12 7.96
C ASN A 73 3.63 -4.45 8.48
N ALA A 74 2.95 -5.02 9.47
CA ALA A 74 1.81 -4.38 10.13
C ALA A 74 2.15 -2.99 10.67
N LEU A 75 3.23 -2.86 11.45
CA LEU A 75 3.65 -1.58 12.01
C LEU A 75 3.99 -0.57 10.90
N VAL A 76 4.86 -0.96 9.98
CA VAL A 76 5.42 -0.06 8.96
C VAL A 76 4.34 0.35 7.95
N ASN A 77 3.48 -0.58 7.49
CA ASN A 77 2.38 -0.26 6.59
C ASN A 77 1.40 0.69 7.26
N THR A 78 1.07 0.49 8.54
CA THR A 78 0.15 1.35 9.28
C THR A 78 0.66 2.78 9.36
N LEU A 79 1.93 2.98 9.70
CA LEU A 79 2.54 4.31 9.74
C LEU A 79 2.50 4.99 8.36
N CYS A 80 2.88 4.26 7.30
CA CYS A 80 2.84 4.80 5.94
C CYS A 80 1.42 5.16 5.50
N CYS A 81 0.45 4.30 5.79
CA CYS A 81 -0.96 4.52 5.43
C CYS A 81 -1.59 5.65 6.25
N TYR A 82 -1.22 5.82 7.52
CA TYR A 82 -1.65 6.95 8.33
C TYR A 82 -1.16 8.29 7.75
N ILE A 83 0.12 8.36 7.37
CA ILE A 83 0.70 9.56 6.74
C ILE A 83 0.02 9.81 5.39
N ALA A 84 -0.16 8.78 4.57
CA ALA A 84 -0.83 8.89 3.28
C ALA A 84 -2.29 9.37 3.41
N GLY A 85 -3.04 8.82 4.37
CA GLY A 85 -4.40 9.28 4.66
C GLY A 85 -4.45 10.71 5.18
N SER A 86 -3.41 11.14 5.91
CA SER A 86 -3.28 12.53 6.36
C SER A 86 -3.10 13.51 5.22
N ILE A 87 -2.26 13.15 4.25
CA ILE A 87 -2.07 13.93 3.02
C ILE A 87 -3.40 14.02 2.25
N GLY A 88 -4.12 12.92 2.14
CA GLY A 88 -5.41 12.86 1.46
C GLY A 88 -6.48 13.78 2.07
N GLU A 89 -6.58 13.86 3.40
CA GLU A 89 -7.53 14.76 4.07
C GLU A 89 -7.24 16.25 3.82
N GLY A 90 -5.97 16.62 3.58
CA GLY A 90 -5.55 18.01 3.42
C GLY A 90 -5.88 18.66 2.06
N ILE A 91 -6.78 18.10 1.24
CA ILE A 91 -7.22 18.59 -0.10
C ILE A 91 -6.27 18.18 -1.27
N TRP A 92 -5.44 17.16 -1.07
CA TRP A 92 -4.41 16.75 -2.05
C TRP A 92 -4.83 15.56 -2.94
N ARG A 93 -6.12 15.17 -2.94
CA ARG A 93 -6.61 13.95 -3.64
C ARG A 93 -6.71 14.10 -5.17
N GLU A 94 -6.92 15.32 -5.66
CA GLU A 94 -7.22 15.56 -7.07
C GLU A 94 -5.97 15.61 -7.97
N LYS A 95 -4.79 15.98 -7.43
CA LYS A 95 -3.57 16.02 -8.25
C LYS A 95 -2.92 14.65 -8.31
N ARG A 96 -2.82 14.10 -9.52
CA ARG A 96 -2.22 12.80 -9.81
C ARG A 96 -0.76 12.64 -9.37
N LEU A 97 -0.03 13.75 -9.19
CA LEU A 97 1.36 13.74 -8.71
C LEU A 97 1.49 13.35 -7.23
N ILE A 98 0.50 13.69 -6.39
CA ILE A 98 0.61 13.47 -4.95
C ILE A 98 0.67 11.98 -4.62
N PRO A 99 -0.26 11.13 -5.11
CA PRO A 99 -0.20 9.71 -4.82
C PRO A 99 1.08 9.04 -5.31
N ILE A 100 1.66 9.50 -6.42
CA ILE A 100 2.93 9.00 -6.98
C ILE A 100 4.11 9.32 -6.05
N ILE A 101 4.20 10.56 -5.58
CA ILE A 101 5.24 10.97 -4.64
C ILE A 101 5.06 10.25 -3.30
N THR A 102 3.81 10.13 -2.81
CA THR A 102 3.50 9.45 -1.56
C THR A 102 3.88 7.98 -1.61
N ILE A 103 3.58 7.24 -2.69
CA ILE A 103 3.98 5.84 -2.79
C ILE A 103 5.50 5.68 -2.93
N PHE A 104 6.17 6.60 -3.64
CA PHE A 104 7.62 6.57 -3.80
C PHE A 104 8.31 6.69 -2.44
N ILE A 105 7.99 7.76 -1.70
CA ILE A 105 8.52 8.01 -0.36
C ILE A 105 8.08 6.91 0.60
N GLY A 106 6.80 6.52 0.55
CA GLY A 106 6.25 5.46 1.41
C GLY A 106 6.94 4.11 1.20
N THR A 107 7.33 3.76 -0.02
CA THR A 107 8.07 2.51 -0.29
C THR A 107 9.48 2.57 0.27
N ILE A 108 10.16 3.71 0.13
CA ILE A 108 11.50 3.92 0.73
C ILE A 108 11.41 3.83 2.25
N LEU A 109 10.45 4.54 2.87
CA LEU A 109 10.19 4.47 4.31
C LEU A 109 9.87 3.05 4.76
N LYS A 110 9.10 2.31 3.96
CA LYS A 110 8.79 0.91 4.26
C LYS A 110 10.04 0.04 4.32
N VAL A 111 10.88 0.13 3.29
CA VAL A 111 12.12 -0.67 3.21
C VAL A 111 13.09 -0.27 4.32
N LEU A 112 13.22 1.03 4.61
CA LEU A 112 14.04 1.51 5.72
C LEU A 112 13.50 1.02 7.08
N GLY A 113 12.19 1.07 7.30
CA GLY A 113 11.57 0.58 8.54
C GLY A 113 11.80 -0.91 8.75
N ILE A 114 11.60 -1.72 7.69
CA ILE A 114 11.88 -3.15 7.73
C ILE A 114 13.37 -3.42 7.95
N TYR A 115 14.25 -2.70 7.24
CA TYR A 115 15.70 -2.81 7.40
C TYR A 115 16.12 -2.54 8.83
N LEU A 116 15.66 -1.42 9.43
CA LEU A 116 16.03 -1.04 10.79
C LEU A 116 15.65 -2.13 11.80
N ILE A 117 14.43 -2.67 11.70
CA ILE A 117 13.97 -3.70 12.63
C ILE A 117 14.70 -5.02 12.41
N LEU A 118 14.89 -5.46 11.17
CA LEU A 118 15.60 -6.70 10.88
C LEU A 118 17.10 -6.63 11.16
N HIS A 119 17.71 -5.46 11.06
CA HIS A 119 19.12 -5.26 11.38
C HIS A 119 19.40 -5.55 12.86
N PHE A 120 18.48 -5.21 13.77
CA PHE A 120 18.58 -5.60 15.18
C PHE A 120 18.53 -7.11 15.40
N ILE A 121 17.99 -7.88 14.44
CA ILE A 121 17.90 -9.34 14.46
C ILE A 121 19.11 -9.97 13.74
N GLY A 122 20.03 -9.16 13.19
CA GLY A 122 21.23 -9.63 12.48
C GLY A 122 20.98 -10.02 11.02
N LEU A 123 19.83 -9.66 10.45
CA LEU A 123 19.51 -9.92 9.04
C LEU A 123 19.84 -8.71 8.17
N ASN A 124 20.63 -8.92 7.12
CA ASN A 124 20.97 -7.86 6.17
C ASN A 124 19.91 -7.75 5.07
N VAL A 125 19.37 -6.55 4.90
CA VAL A 125 18.44 -6.21 3.80
C VAL A 125 19.14 -5.26 2.83
N ASP A 126 19.06 -5.56 1.54
CA ASP A 126 19.67 -4.75 0.48
C ASP A 126 18.86 -3.47 0.24
N LEU A 127 19.37 -2.34 0.73
CA LEU A 127 18.71 -1.03 0.63
C LEU A 127 18.58 -0.53 -0.82
N LEU A 128 19.50 -0.90 -1.72
CA LEU A 128 19.44 -0.51 -3.14
C LEU A 128 18.23 -1.12 -3.84
N ARG A 129 17.74 -2.27 -3.35
CA ARG A 129 16.48 -2.85 -3.83
C ARG A 129 15.30 -1.95 -3.52
N GLY A 130 15.32 -1.27 -2.38
CA GLY A 130 14.23 -0.38 -1.97
C GLY A 130 13.96 0.75 -2.93
N VAL A 131 15.01 1.37 -3.48
CA VAL A 131 14.88 2.46 -4.46
C VAL A 131 14.26 1.96 -5.77
N LYS A 132 14.68 0.78 -6.24
CA LYS A 132 14.12 0.17 -7.46
C LYS A 132 12.65 -0.21 -7.27
N THR A 133 12.31 -0.83 -6.14
CA THR A 133 10.93 -1.17 -5.79
C THR A 133 10.07 0.09 -5.68
N ALA A 134 10.61 1.19 -5.13
CA ALA A 134 9.90 2.46 -5.07
C ALA A 134 9.57 3.03 -6.45
N LEU A 135 10.52 3.00 -7.39
CA LEU A 135 10.27 3.41 -8.77
C LEU A 135 9.18 2.54 -9.42
N TYR A 136 9.25 1.23 -9.22
CA TYR A 136 8.27 0.29 -9.77
C TYR A 136 6.86 0.54 -9.24
N ASN A 137 6.73 0.71 -7.92
CA ASN A 137 5.46 1.04 -7.27
C ASN A 137 4.91 2.39 -7.74
N SER A 138 5.76 3.40 -7.97
CA SER A 138 5.36 4.69 -8.50
C SER A 138 4.77 4.61 -9.91
N VAL A 139 5.38 3.80 -10.79
CA VAL A 139 4.85 3.56 -12.13
C VAL A 139 3.48 2.88 -12.03
N ILE A 140 3.33 1.87 -11.18
CA ILE A 140 2.04 1.19 -10.99
C ILE A 140 0.99 2.17 -10.45
N MET A 141 1.34 2.98 -9.45
CA MET A 141 0.46 3.98 -8.86
C MET A 141 -0.01 5.03 -9.87
N LEU A 142 0.87 5.46 -10.78
CA LEU A 142 0.51 6.40 -11.85
C LEU A 142 -0.68 5.88 -12.65
N PHE A 143 -0.70 4.59 -13.01
CA PHE A 143 -1.78 4.00 -13.79
C PHE A 143 -2.98 3.58 -12.94
N SER A 144 -2.74 3.00 -11.77
CA SER A 144 -3.81 2.42 -10.94
C SER A 144 -4.62 3.46 -10.16
N TYR A 145 -4.02 4.59 -9.76
CA TYR A 145 -4.68 5.55 -8.87
C TYR A 145 -6.02 6.05 -9.41
N ASN A 146 -6.08 6.45 -10.68
CA ASN A 146 -7.32 6.97 -11.28
C ASN A 146 -8.43 5.91 -11.34
N ILE A 147 -8.06 4.62 -11.50
CA ILE A 147 -9.01 3.51 -11.53
C ILE A 147 -9.56 3.29 -10.12
N ILE A 148 -8.68 3.29 -9.11
CA ILE A 148 -9.03 3.12 -7.70
C ILE A 148 -9.91 4.28 -7.23
N LEU A 149 -9.54 5.53 -7.55
CA LEU A 149 -10.30 6.73 -7.20
C LEU A 149 -11.73 6.67 -7.74
N LYS A 150 -11.90 6.43 -9.05
CA LYS A 150 -13.22 6.32 -9.69
C LYS A 150 -14.06 5.19 -9.11
N PHE A 151 -13.44 4.08 -8.71
CA PHE A 151 -14.14 2.95 -8.12
C PHE A 151 -14.79 3.34 -6.78
N PHE A 152 -14.02 4.01 -5.91
CA PHE A 152 -14.51 4.43 -4.59
C PHE A 152 -15.45 5.63 -4.64
N GLU A 153 -15.22 6.61 -5.52
CA GLU A 153 -16.15 7.74 -5.72
C GLU A 153 -17.53 7.28 -6.20
N ARG A 154 -17.58 6.32 -7.15
CA ARG A 154 -18.85 5.77 -7.65
C ARG A 154 -19.64 5.05 -6.57
N GLU A 155 -18.97 4.36 -5.64
CA GLU A 155 -19.65 3.71 -4.52
C GLU A 155 -20.23 4.73 -3.53
N ASP A 156 -19.51 5.81 -3.24
CA ASP A 156 -19.98 6.82 -2.30
C ASP A 156 -21.14 7.63 -2.91
N MET A 157 -21.10 7.94 -4.22
CA MET A 157 -22.23 8.56 -4.94
C MET A 157 -23.48 7.68 -4.93
N ARG A 158 -23.36 6.35 -5.11
CA ARG A 158 -24.51 5.43 -5.06
C ARG A 158 -25.20 5.40 -3.69
N LYS A 159 -24.56 5.84 -2.62
CA LYS A 159 -25.19 5.97 -1.29
C LYS A 159 -25.91 7.30 -1.13
N ALA A 160 -25.36 8.39 -1.68
CA ALA A 160 -25.98 9.71 -1.61
C ALA A 160 -27.37 9.75 -2.29
N TRP A 161 -27.57 8.97 -3.36
CA TRP A 161 -28.83 8.86 -4.10
C TRP A 161 -29.85 7.86 -3.51
N ARG A 162 -29.54 7.21 -2.38
CA ARG A 162 -30.44 6.25 -1.71
C ARG A 162 -31.17 6.86 -0.51
N PHE A 163 -31.19 8.18 -0.41
CA PHE A 163 -31.97 8.95 0.56
C PHE A 163 -33.13 9.63 -0.15
#